data_AF-A0A353BA37-F1
#
_entry.id   AF-A0A353BA37-F1
#
_cell.length_a   1.000
_cell.length_b   1.000
_cell.length_c   1.000
_cell.angle_alpha   90.00
_cell.angle_beta   90.00
_cell.angle_gamma   90.00
#
_symmetry.space_group_name_H-M   'P 1'
#
loop_
_entity.id
_entity.type
_entity.pdbx_description
1 polymer ?
#
loop_
_entity_poly.entity_id
_entity_poly.type
_entity_poly.pdbx_seq_one_letter_code
_entity_poly.pdbx_strand_id
1 'polypeptide(L)'
;MPTHPHLPSDAESQTAAQSWAREIWALAPNTQASVVWFESPNAKGRRTKPSVERATREMGDAVLANDIVRARLAISAVAHLDGVAWCESVAELAATLEDRIRFDQVCWDEQLVTDRFVSLVCWRE
;
A
#
# COMPACT_ATOMS: atom_id res chain seq x y z
N MET A 1 32.96 -7.60 -3.47
CA MET A 1 31.81 -6.93 -2.85
C MET A 1 30.57 -7.43 -3.57
N PRO A 2 29.49 -7.86 -2.89
CA PRO A 2 28.25 -8.08 -3.60
C PRO A 2 27.79 -6.70 -4.08
N THR A 3 27.74 -6.53 -5.41
CA THR A 3 27.09 -5.41 -6.07
C THR A 3 25.66 -5.35 -5.57
N HIS A 4 25.32 -4.28 -4.82
CA HIS A 4 23.92 -3.93 -4.62
C HIS A 4 23.24 -3.97 -6.00
N PRO A 5 22.05 -4.58 -6.12
CA PRO A 5 21.26 -4.41 -7.33
C PRO A 5 21.16 -2.92 -7.62
N HIS A 6 21.49 -2.51 -8.85
CA HIS A 6 21.38 -1.11 -9.22
C HIS A 6 19.93 -0.70 -9.00
N LEU A 7 19.70 0.26 -8.11
CA LEU A 7 18.38 0.86 -7.95
C LEU A 7 17.90 1.33 -9.33
N PRO A 8 16.63 1.07 -9.68
CA PRO A 8 16.08 1.50 -10.96
C PRO A 8 16.23 3.01 -11.12
N SER A 9 16.45 3.47 -12.34
CA SER A 9 16.42 4.91 -12.65
C SER A 9 15.05 5.50 -12.34
N ASP A 10 14.98 6.84 -12.22
CA ASP A 10 13.69 7.52 -11.99
C ASP A 10 12.67 7.20 -13.08
N ALA A 11 13.09 7.12 -14.34
CA ALA A 11 12.23 6.78 -15.47
C ALA A 11 11.72 5.33 -15.41
N GLU A 12 12.56 4.38 -15.00
CA GLU A 12 12.18 2.98 -14.80
C GLU A 12 11.21 2.83 -13.62
N SER A 13 11.51 3.51 -12.51
CA SER A 13 10.67 3.51 -11.30
C SER A 13 9.27 4.07 -11.60
N GLN A 14 9.21 5.21 -12.30
CA GLN A 14 7.96 5.83 -12.70
C GLN A 14 7.15 4.94 -13.64
N THR A 15 7.80 4.33 -14.64
CA THR A 15 7.16 3.43 -15.60
C THR A 15 6.58 2.20 -14.89
N ALA A 16 7.36 1.58 -14.01
CA ALA A 16 6.93 0.42 -13.24
C ALA A 16 5.75 0.76 -12.31
N ALA A 17 5.86 1.86 -11.55
CA ALA A 17 4.80 2.31 -10.64
C ALA A 17 3.48 2.60 -11.36
N GLN A 18 3.53 3.25 -12.54
CA GLN A 18 2.35 3.53 -13.35
C GLN A 18 1.71 2.28 -13.94
N SER A 19 2.51 1.32 -14.44
CA SER A 19 1.98 0.06 -14.95
C SER A 19 1.21 -0.68 -13.86
N TRP A 20 1.84 -0.78 -12.69
CA TRP A 20 1.30 -1.54 -11.58
C TRP A 20 0.02 -0.91 -11.00
N ALA A 21 0.01 0.41 -10.81
CA ALA A 21 -1.19 1.13 -10.36
C ALA A 21 -2.39 0.90 -11.31
N ARG A 22 -2.14 0.79 -12.62
CA ARG A 22 -3.20 0.48 -13.60
C ARG A 22 -3.66 -0.98 -13.52
N GLU A 23 -2.73 -1.91 -13.36
CA GLU A 23 -3.05 -3.34 -13.20
C GLU A 23 -3.96 -3.56 -11.99
N ILE A 24 -3.65 -2.94 -10.85
CA ILE A 24 -4.49 -3.03 -9.64
C ILE A 24 -5.91 -2.51 -9.89
N TRP A 25 -6.07 -1.38 -10.60
CA TRP A 25 -7.38 -0.82 -10.92
C TRP A 25 -8.12 -1.65 -11.97
N ALA A 26 -7.40 -2.39 -12.81
CA ALA A 26 -8.00 -3.33 -13.75
C ALA A 26 -8.53 -4.59 -13.06
N LEU A 27 -7.87 -5.05 -11.99
CA LEU A 27 -8.30 -6.22 -11.20
C LEU A 27 -9.60 -5.95 -10.43
N ALA A 28 -9.83 -4.70 -10.01
CA ALA A 28 -11.03 -4.30 -9.29
C ALA A 28 -11.61 -3.00 -9.90
N PRO A 29 -12.45 -3.11 -10.95
CA PRO A 29 -12.96 -1.95 -11.70
C PRO A 29 -13.79 -0.96 -10.88
N ASN A 30 -14.33 -1.40 -9.74
CA ASN A 30 -15.10 -0.57 -8.81
C ASN A 30 -14.23 0.06 -7.71
N THR A 31 -12.90 -0.09 -7.78
CA THR A 31 -11.98 0.44 -6.77
C THR A 31 -12.12 1.94 -6.64
N GLN A 32 -12.48 2.38 -5.45
CA GLN A 32 -12.61 3.80 -5.11
C GLN A 32 -11.33 4.34 -4.48
N ALA A 33 -10.59 3.46 -3.79
CA ALA A 33 -9.33 3.80 -3.18
C ALA A 33 -8.47 2.55 -2.99
N SER A 34 -7.15 2.76 -2.94
CA SER A 34 -6.22 1.79 -2.41
C SER A 34 -5.50 2.33 -1.19
N VAL A 35 -5.12 1.42 -0.31
CA VAL A 35 -4.23 1.75 0.80
C VAL A 35 -2.89 1.07 0.64
N VAL A 36 -1.83 1.85 0.79
CA VAL A 36 -0.45 1.38 0.76
C VAL A 36 0.12 1.41 2.17
N TRP A 37 0.46 0.23 2.69
CA TRP A 37 1.12 0.01 3.97
C TRP A 37 2.62 -0.14 3.74
N PHE A 38 3.46 0.40 4.63
CA PHE A 38 4.90 0.16 4.55
C PHE A 38 5.56 -0.04 5.92
N GLU A 39 6.68 -0.77 5.95
CA GLU A 39 7.49 -0.92 7.17
C GLU A 39 8.25 0.37 7.49
N SER A 40 8.30 0.70 8.77
CA SER A 40 9.38 1.56 9.26
C SER A 40 10.71 0.81 9.19
N PRO A 41 11.78 1.38 8.60
CA PRO A 41 13.12 0.82 8.71
C PRO A 41 13.63 0.78 10.17
N ASN A 42 12.99 1.51 11.10
CA ASN A 42 13.33 1.56 12.52
C ASN A 42 12.50 0.59 13.37
N ALA A 43 11.44 -0.01 12.84
CA ALA A 43 10.60 -0.97 13.56
C ALA A 43 11.22 -2.38 13.55
N LYS A 44 12.42 -2.52 14.13
CA LYS A 44 12.96 -3.86 14.47
C LYS A 44 12.12 -4.46 15.59
N GLY A 45 11.11 -5.25 15.22
CA GLY A 45 10.37 -6.04 16.19
C GLY A 45 8.92 -6.22 15.79
N ARG A 46 8.66 -7.35 15.14
CA ARG A 46 7.35 -8.04 15.06
C ARG A 46 6.16 -7.08 15.00
N ARG A 47 5.76 -6.71 13.78
CA ARG A 47 4.33 -6.57 13.54
C ARG A 47 3.68 -7.87 13.97
N THR A 48 2.81 -7.84 14.96
CA THR A 48 1.86 -8.93 15.07
C THR A 48 0.96 -8.76 13.85
N LYS A 49 1.19 -9.59 12.82
CA LYS A 49 0.26 -9.87 11.70
C LYS A 49 -1.23 -9.67 12.09
N PRO A 50 -1.68 -10.05 13.31
CA PRO A 50 -2.99 -9.70 13.85
C PRO A 50 -3.46 -8.22 13.82
N SER A 51 -2.60 -7.22 14.02
CA SER A 51 -3.05 -5.81 14.07
C SER A 51 -3.34 -5.25 12.68
N VAL A 52 -2.49 -5.57 11.70
CA VAL A 52 -2.71 -5.24 10.29
C VAL A 52 -3.94 -5.96 9.78
N GLU A 53 -4.07 -7.27 10.03
CA GLU A 53 -5.26 -8.03 9.63
C GLU A 53 -6.55 -7.48 10.26
N ARG A 54 -6.50 -7.03 11.52
CA ARG A 54 -7.63 -6.39 12.18
C ARG A 54 -7.98 -5.05 11.52
N ALA A 55 -7.00 -4.18 11.30
CA ALA A 55 -7.23 -2.89 10.67
C ALA A 55 -7.76 -3.03 9.24
N THR A 56 -7.23 -3.99 8.47
CA THR A 56 -7.73 -4.32 7.12
C THR A 56 -9.19 -4.76 7.17
N ARG A 57 -9.58 -5.59 8.14
CA ARG A 57 -10.97 -6.01 8.33
C ARG A 57 -11.88 -4.85 8.72
N GLU A 58 -11.49 -4.06 9.73
CA GLU A 58 -12.28 -2.91 10.21
C GLU A 58 -12.46 -1.84 9.12
N MET A 59 -11.43 -1.64 8.30
CA MET A 59 -11.48 -0.79 7.11
C MET A 59 -12.44 -1.37 6.05
N GLY A 60 -12.35 -2.67 5.76
CA GLY A 60 -13.26 -3.35 4.84
C GLY A 60 -14.73 -3.20 5.26
N ASP A 61 -15.03 -3.44 6.54
CA ASP A 61 -16.37 -3.28 7.11
C ASP A 61 -16.87 -1.83 6.98
N ALA A 62 -16.01 -0.85 7.23
CA ALA A 62 -16.34 0.56 7.11
C ALA A 62 -16.59 0.98 5.65
N VAL A 63 -15.79 0.50 4.70
CA VAL A 63 -15.99 0.75 3.26
C VAL A 63 -17.32 0.15 2.78
N LEU A 64 -17.65 -1.08 3.20
CA LEU A 64 -18.94 -1.71 2.88
C LEU A 64 -20.13 -0.92 3.44
N ALA A 65 -19.96 -0.31 4.62
CA ALA A 65 -20.93 0.60 5.21
C ALA A 65 -20.93 2.02 4.60
N ASN A 66 -20.07 2.28 3.61
CA ASN A 66 -19.85 3.61 3.00
C ASN A 66 -19.42 4.68 4.01
N ASP A 67 -18.72 4.29 5.08
CA ASP A 67 -18.18 5.15 6.13
C ASP A 67 -16.67 5.35 5.93
N ILE A 68 -16.31 6.26 5.01
CA ILE A 68 -14.92 6.52 4.63
C ILE A 68 -14.11 7.14 5.77
N VAL A 69 -14.75 7.94 6.64
CA VAL A 69 -14.08 8.54 7.80
C VAL A 69 -13.63 7.45 8.76
N ARG A 70 -14.52 6.49 9.07
CA ARG A 70 -14.18 5.35 9.90
C ARG A 70 -13.12 4.46 9.26
N ALA A 71 -13.19 4.23 7.94
CA ALA A 71 -12.16 3.48 7.23
C ALA A 71 -10.77 4.12 7.41
N ARG A 72 -10.67 5.44 7.21
CA ARG A 72 -9.43 6.21 7.43
C ARG A 72 -8.94 6.14 8.88
N LEU A 73 -9.85 6.18 9.85
CA LEU A 73 -9.52 6.05 11.28
C LEU A 73 -9.00 4.64 11.62
N ALA A 74 -9.63 3.58 11.10
CA ALA A 74 -9.21 2.20 11.34
C ALA A 74 -7.77 1.96 10.86
N ILE A 75 -7.43 2.53 9.70
CA ILE A 75 -6.08 2.51 9.15
C ILE A 75 -5.10 3.32 10.00
N SER A 76 -5.50 4.54 10.37
CA SER A 76 -4.65 5.45 11.15
C SER A 76 -4.38 4.91 12.57
N ALA A 77 -5.25 4.06 13.10
CA ALA A 77 -5.09 3.43 14.42
C ALA A 77 -3.92 2.44 14.48
N VAL A 78 -3.45 1.94 13.34
CA VAL A 78 -2.25 1.08 13.24
C VAL A 78 -1.04 1.82 12.68
N ALA A 79 -1.07 3.16 12.66
CA ALA A 79 0.02 4.06 12.23
C ALA A 79 1.29 4.03 13.13
N HIS A 80 1.47 2.98 13.93
CA HIS A 80 2.79 2.63 14.47
C HIS A 80 3.76 2.15 13.38
N LEU A 81 3.25 1.91 12.18
CA LEU A 81 3.98 1.75 10.93
C LEU A 81 4.26 3.17 10.39
N ASP A 82 5.50 3.51 10.04
CA ASP A 82 5.95 4.86 9.62
C ASP A 82 5.24 5.43 8.36
N GLY A 83 4.20 4.79 7.88
CA GLY A 83 3.14 5.50 7.19
C GLY A 83 2.16 4.56 6.50
N VAL A 84 0.99 5.14 6.28
CA VAL A 84 -0.05 4.58 5.44
C VAL A 84 -0.50 5.66 4.48
N ALA A 85 -0.61 5.32 3.20
CA ALA A 85 -1.15 6.22 2.20
C ALA A 85 -2.53 5.72 1.76
N TRP A 86 -3.51 6.64 1.74
CA TRP A 86 -4.82 6.42 1.13
C TRP A 86 -4.81 7.11 -0.24
N CYS A 87 -4.95 6.34 -1.31
CA CYS A 87 -4.86 6.81 -2.69
C CYS A 87 -6.21 6.65 -3.38
N GLU A 88 -6.79 7.76 -3.85
CA GLU A 88 -8.12 7.80 -4.48
C GLU A 88 -8.02 7.83 -6.01
N SER A 89 -6.81 7.83 -6.55
CA SER A 89 -6.56 7.80 -7.99
C SER A 89 -5.34 6.95 -8.36
N VAL A 90 -5.31 6.50 -9.62
CA VAL A 90 -4.16 5.81 -10.21
C VAL A 90 -2.90 6.68 -10.13
N ALA A 91 -3.02 7.99 -10.28
CA ALA A 91 -1.88 8.91 -10.22
C ALA A 91 -1.30 9.02 -8.80
N GLU A 92 -2.15 9.14 -7.78
CA GLU A 92 -1.72 9.14 -6.37
C GLU A 92 -1.07 7.82 -5.96
N LEU A 93 -1.64 6.70 -6.42
CA LEU A 93 -1.04 5.41 -6.16
C LEU A 93 0.32 5.28 -6.86
N ALA A 94 0.41 5.64 -8.14
CA ALA A 94 1.66 5.57 -8.89
C ALA A 94 2.75 6.43 -8.25
N ALA A 95 2.43 7.65 -7.82
CA ALA A 95 3.38 8.51 -7.10
C ALA A 95 3.82 7.89 -5.76
N THR A 96 2.87 7.29 -5.02
CA THR A 96 3.18 6.59 -3.77
C THR A 96 4.09 5.39 -4.01
N LEU A 97 3.79 4.55 -5.01
CA LEU A 97 4.59 3.37 -5.36
C LEU A 97 5.98 3.76 -5.89
N GLU A 98 6.09 4.81 -6.71
CA GLU A 98 7.36 5.32 -7.21
C GLU A 98 8.30 5.72 -6.07
N ASP A 99 7.79 6.45 -5.07
CA ASP A 99 8.53 6.81 -3.87
C ASP A 99 9.04 5.56 -3.14
N ARG A 100 8.21 4.51 -3.02
CA ARG A 100 8.58 3.25 -2.37
C ARG A 100 9.65 2.47 -3.14
N ILE A 101 9.51 2.37 -4.46
CA ILE A 101 10.48 1.69 -5.34
C ILE A 101 11.87 2.35 -5.21
N ARG A 102 11.92 3.69 -5.14
CA ARG A 102 13.18 4.43 -4.94
C ARG A 102 13.87 4.13 -3.59
N PHE A 103 13.10 3.74 -2.58
CA PHE A 103 13.62 3.34 -1.26
C PHE A 103 13.89 1.84 -1.11
N ASP A 104 13.90 1.07 -2.22
CA ASP A 104 14.09 -0.38 -2.21
C ASP A 104 13.00 -1.10 -1.41
N GLN A 105 11.80 -0.51 -1.38
CA GLN A 105 10.62 -1.12 -0.76
C GLN A 105 9.78 -1.77 -1.86
N VAL A 106 9.68 -3.09 -1.80
CA VAL A 106 8.95 -3.91 -2.78
C VAL A 106 7.60 -4.28 -2.19
N CYS A 107 6.51 -4.08 -2.95
CA CYS A 107 5.19 -4.52 -2.53
C CYS A 107 4.97 -5.98 -2.94
N TRP A 108 4.63 -6.82 -1.96
CA TRP A 108 4.55 -8.27 -2.15
C TRP A 108 3.19 -8.84 -1.81
N ASP A 109 2.34 -8.10 -1.09
CA ASP A 109 1.02 -8.59 -0.67
C ASP A 109 -0.07 -7.63 -1.13
N GLU A 110 -0.75 -8.01 -2.21
CA GLU A 110 -1.97 -7.39 -2.71
C GLU A 110 -3.16 -8.14 -2.11
N GLN A 111 -3.84 -7.51 -1.15
CA GLN A 111 -5.08 -8.04 -0.60
C GLN A 111 -6.25 -7.23 -1.17
N LEU A 112 -7.00 -7.85 -2.09
CA LEU A 112 -8.32 -7.36 -2.44
C LEU A 112 -9.21 -7.47 -1.19
N VAL A 113 -9.57 -6.33 -0.61
CA VAL A 113 -10.39 -6.30 0.61
C VAL A 113 -11.86 -6.37 0.23
N THR A 114 -12.27 -5.61 -0.79
CA THR A 114 -13.59 -5.65 -1.43
C THR A 114 -13.44 -5.31 -2.91
N ASP A 115 -14.50 -5.45 -3.70
CA ASP A 115 -14.50 -4.97 -5.09
C ASP A 115 -14.30 -3.45 -5.22
N ARG A 116 -14.50 -2.71 -4.11
CA ARG A 116 -14.33 -1.25 -4.01
C ARG A 116 -13.00 -0.82 -3.40
N PHE A 117 -12.20 -1.74 -2.87
CA PHE A 117 -11.04 -1.39 -2.05
C PHE A 117 -9.91 -2.43 -2.11
N VAL A 118 -8.68 -1.95 -2.37
CA VAL A 118 -7.46 -2.76 -2.39
C VAL A 118 -6.48 -2.32 -1.31
N SER A 119 -5.87 -3.28 -0.64
CA SER A 119 -4.83 -3.08 0.37
C SER A 119 -3.50 -3.64 -0.14
N LEU A 120 -2.45 -2.82 -0.15
CA LEU A 120 -1.12 -3.16 -0.67
C LEU A 120 -0.09 -3.05 0.44
N VAL A 121 0.67 -4.11 0.72
CA VAL A 121 1.73 -4.06 1.75
C VAL A 121 3.10 -4.09 1.10
N CYS A 122 3.88 -3.03 1.34
CA CYS A 122 5.25 -2.85 0.89
C CYS A 122 6.24 -3.11 2.03
N TRP A 123 7.29 -3.88 1.73
CA TRP A 123 8.31 -4.31 2.68
C TRP A 123 9.68 -4.03 2.07
N ARG A 124 10.65 -3.75 2.93
CA ARG A 124 12.05 -3.69 2.51
C ARG A 124 12.62 -5.11 2.59
N GLU A 125 13.35 -5.54 1.56
CA GLU A 125 14.15 -6.78 1.61
C GLU A 125 15.46 -6.59 2.40
#